data_AF-A0A1G2URY6-F1
#
_entry.id   AF-A0A1G2URY6-F1
#
_cell.length_a   1.000
_cell.length_b   1.000
_cell.length_c   1.000
_cell.angle_alpha   90.00
_cell.angle_beta   90.00
_cell.angle_gamma   90.00
#
_symmetry.space_group_name_H-M   'P 1'
#
loop_
_entity.id
_entity.type
_entity.pdbx_description
1 polymer ?
#
loop_
_entity_poly.entity_id
_entity_poly.type
_entity_poly.pdbx_seq_one_letter_code
_entity_poly.pdbx_strand_id
1 'polypeptide(L)' 'MRTQKKSLFRFSVKDKDFKTASFWSGKHVKCVEVARKSQGVAIRDSKTGNILFFKNREFRAFVKGAKAGQFD' A
#
# COMPACT_ATOMS: atom_id res chain seq x y z
N MET A 1 -16.22 -18.45 21.28
CA MET A 1 -15.63 -17.18 20.81
C MET A 1 -14.27 -17.48 20.18
N ARG A 2 -14.08 -17.30 18.86
CA ARG A 2 -12.78 -17.54 18.19
C ARG A 2 -11.91 -16.29 18.34
N THR A 3 -10.92 -16.34 19.22
CA THR A 3 -9.86 -15.33 19.30
C THR A 3 -8.97 -15.47 18.04
N GLN A 4 -9.31 -14.75 16.97
CA GLN A 4 -8.44 -14.62 15.80
C GLN A 4 -7.21 -13.82 16.20
N LYS A 5 -6.12 -14.51 16.51
CA LYS A 5 -4.78 -13.92 16.69
C LYS A 5 -4.46 -13.15 15.41
N LYS A 6 -4.54 -11.82 15.45
CA LYS A 6 -4.36 -10.92 14.29
C LYS A 6 -2.93 -11.06 13.80
N SER A 7 -2.67 -12.07 12.96
CA SER A 7 -1.40 -12.22 12.27
C SER A 7 -1.14 -10.93 11.49
N LEU A 8 0.00 -10.31 11.76
CA LEU A 8 0.50 -9.18 10.97
C LEU A 8 0.75 -9.72 9.55
N PHE A 9 -0.17 -9.46 8.64
CA PHE A 9 -0.01 -9.81 7.25
C PHE A 9 1.16 -9.00 6.69
N ARG A 10 2.26 -9.67 6.32
CA ARG A 10 3.46 -9.07 5.71
C ARG A 10 4.03 -10.06 4.69
N PHE A 11 4.77 -9.55 3.71
CA PHE A 11 5.44 -10.36 2.69
C PHE A 11 6.75 -9.72 2.24
N SER A 12 7.62 -10.49 1.58
CA SER A 12 8.94 -10.02 1.14
C SER A 12 8.82 -9.00 0.01
N VAL A 13 9.45 -7.84 0.20
CA VAL A 13 9.56 -6.74 -0.76
C VAL A 13 10.99 -6.19 -0.73
N LYS A 14 11.51 -5.80 -1.89
CA LYS A 14 12.81 -5.12 -2.04
C LYS A 14 12.57 -3.67 -2.45
N ASP A 15 13.53 -2.79 -2.20
CA ASP A 15 13.42 -1.37 -2.56
C ASP A 15 13.09 -1.14 -4.04
N LYS A 16 13.72 -1.93 -4.93
CA LYS A 16 13.45 -1.89 -6.38
C LYS A 16 12.03 -2.27 -6.79
N ASP A 17 11.28 -2.90 -5.89
CA ASP A 17 9.89 -3.27 -6.17
C ASP A 17 8.94 -2.09 -6.01
N PHE A 18 9.35 -1.03 -5.31
CA PHE A 18 8.55 0.16 -5.06
C PHE A 18 8.59 1.11 -6.25
N LYS A 19 7.40 1.57 -6.65
CA LYS A 19 7.22 2.56 -7.71
C LYS A 19 6.49 3.77 -7.15
N THR A 20 7.06 4.95 -7.35
CA THR A 20 6.34 6.21 -7.15
C THR A 20 5.39 6.45 -8.32
N ALA A 21 4.27 7.12 -8.09
CA ALA A 21 3.42 7.62 -9.18
C ALA A 21 4.21 8.60 -10.07
N SER A 22 3.99 8.51 -11.38
CA SER A 22 4.56 9.43 -12.39
C SER A 22 3.82 10.76 -12.48
N PHE A 23 2.61 10.85 -11.92
CA PHE A 23 1.76 12.04 -11.93
C PHE A 23 2.22 13.06 -10.89
N TRP A 24 3.49 13.46 -10.99
CA TRP A 24 3.97 14.57 -10.20
C TRP A 24 4.96 15.45 -10.93
N SER A 25 4.57 16.69 -11.11
CA SER A 25 5.41 17.80 -11.56
C SER A 25 5.67 18.73 -10.38
N GLY A 26 6.95 18.92 -9.99
CA GLY A 26 7.35 20.03 -9.11
C GLY A 26 8.27 19.70 -7.92
N LYS A 27 8.51 20.72 -7.09
CA LYS A 27 9.42 20.77 -5.91
C LYS A 27 8.93 19.99 -4.67
N HIS A 28 7.85 19.24 -4.77
CA HIS A 28 7.28 18.53 -3.62
C HIS A 28 7.91 17.13 -3.51
N VAL A 29 8.05 16.61 -2.28
CA VAL A 29 8.91 15.45 -1.93
C VAL A 29 8.12 14.14 -1.91
N LYS A 30 8.54 13.13 -2.68
CA LYS A 30 7.75 11.89 -2.94
C LYS A 30 7.38 11.32 -1.57
N CYS A 31 6.08 11.23 -1.25
CA CYS A 31 5.64 10.80 0.09
C CYS A 31 5.18 9.34 0.12
N VAL A 32 4.81 8.77 -1.03
CA VAL A 32 4.23 7.42 -1.10
C VAL A 32 4.77 6.65 -2.29
N GLU A 33 5.17 5.40 -2.04
CA GLU A 33 5.60 4.45 -3.04
C GLU A 33 4.85 3.13 -2.88
N VAL A 34 4.58 2.45 -3.99
CA VAL A 34 3.75 1.23 -4.00
C VAL A 34 4.50 0.08 -4.64
N ALA A 35 4.55 -1.06 -3.96
CA ALA A 35 5.02 -2.34 -4.49
C ALA A 35 3.84 -3.32 -4.59
N ARG A 36 3.63 -3.89 -5.79
CA ARG A 36 2.59 -4.91 -6.04
C ARG A 36 3.24 -6.27 -6.24
N LYS A 37 2.77 -7.28 -5.51
CA LYS A 37 3.23 -8.68 -5.58
C LYS A 37 2.04 -9.64 -5.64
N SER A 38 2.30 -10.90 -5.94
CA SER A 38 1.26 -11.94 -5.94
C SER A 38 0.62 -12.12 -4.54
N GLN A 39 1.39 -11.89 -3.47
CA GLN A 39 0.90 -11.95 -2.09
C GLN A 39 -0.03 -10.77 -1.74
N GLY A 40 0.28 -9.56 -2.21
CA GLY A 40 -0.43 -8.36 -1.81
C GLY A 40 0.17 -7.06 -2.32
N VAL A 41 -0.25 -5.96 -1.69
CA VAL A 41 0.22 -4.59 -1.97
C VAL A 41 0.93 -4.06 -0.73
N ALA A 42 2.14 -3.54 -0.92
CA ALA A 42 2.90 -2.84 0.10
C ALA A 42 2.94 -1.35 -0.26
N ILE A 43 2.62 -0.51 0.73
CA ILE A 43 2.67 0.95 0.61
C ILE A 43 3.76 1.43 1.54
N ARG A 44 4.75 2.13 0.98
CA ARG A 44 5.87 2.70 1.72
C ARG A 44 5.74 4.21 1.77
N ASP A 45 5.91 4.77 2.96
CA ASP A 45 6.23 6.18 3.12
C ASP A 45 7.70 6.39 2.76
N SER A 46 7.97 7.12 1.69
CA SER A 46 9.33 7.36 1.20
C SER A 46 10.15 8.31 2.07
N LYS A 47 9.53 9.02 3.02
CA LYS A 47 10.25 9.86 4.01
C LYS A 47 10.66 9.06 5.24
N THR A 48 9.76 8.23 5.76
CA THR A 48 9.99 7.48 7.02
C THR A 48 10.46 6.04 6.80
N GLY A 49 10.26 5.50 5.60
CA GLY A 49 10.53 4.10 5.28
C GLY A 49 9.48 3.13 5.83
N ASN A 50 8.46 3.61 6.55
CA ASN A 50 7.42 2.77 7.12
C ASN A 50 6.59 2.08 6.03
N ILE A 51 6.29 0.79 6.23
CA ILE A 51 5.58 -0.04 5.24
C ILE A 51 4.30 -0.60 5.82
N LEU A 52 3.19 -0.35 5.12
CA LEU A 52 1.90 -0.98 5.34
C LEU A 52 1.68 -2.08 4.30
N PHE A 53 1.10 -3.21 4.73
CA PHE A 53 0.87 -4.38 3.89
C PHE A 53 -0.61 -4.74 3.84
N PHE A 54 -1.12 -4.95 2.63
CA PHE A 54 -2.53 -5.27 2.38
C PHE A 54 -2.65 -6.50 1.49
N LYS A 55 -3.64 -7.36 1.74
CA LYS A 55 -3.94 -8.45 0.80
C LYS A 55 -4.49 -7.87 -0.49
N ASN A 56 -4.28 -8.55 -1.60
CA ASN A 56 -4.79 -8.12 -2.92
C ASN A 56 -6.32 -7.88 -2.92
N ARG A 57 -7.08 -8.71 -2.21
CA ARG A 57 -8.54 -8.55 -2.08
C ARG A 57 -8.94 -7.31 -1.29
N GLU A 58 -8.21 -7.01 -0.22
CA GLU A 58 -8.49 -5.88 0.67
C GLU A 58 -8.17 -4.58 -0.04
N PHE A 59 -7.01 -4.52 -0.70
CA PHE A 59 -6.62 -3.36 -1.47
C PHE A 59 -7.56 -3.11 -2.67
N ARG A 60 -8.04 -4.18 -3.33
CA ARG A 60 -9.06 -4.05 -4.39
C ARG A 60 -10.38 -3.49 -3.87
N ALA A 61 -10.84 -3.94 -2.70
CA ALA A 61 -12.04 -3.42 -2.07
C ALA A 61 -11.87 -1.93 -1.69
N PHE A 62 -10.72 -1.57 -1.13
CA PHE A 62 -10.35 -0.19 -0.84
C PHE A 62 -10.41 0.69 -2.11
N VAL A 63 -9.75 0.29 -3.19
CA VAL A 63 -9.76 1.05 -4.45
C VAL A 63 -11.19 1.20 -5.01
N LYS A 64 -12.03 0.17 -4.90
CA LYS A 64 -13.43 0.25 -5.31
C LYS A 64 -14.21 1.27 -4.47
N GLY A 65 -14.05 1.26 -3.15
CA GLY A 65 -14.69 2.21 -2.25
C GLY A 65 -14.23 3.65 -2.48
N ALA A 66 -12.91 3.86 -2.65
CA ALA A 66 -12.34 5.17 -2.95
C ALA A 66 -12.89 5.74 -4.27
N LYS A 67 -12.98 4.92 -5.32
CA LYS A 67 -13.59 5.35 -6.59
C LYS A 67 -15.08 5.64 -6.49
N ALA A 68 -15.76 5.11 -5.48
CA ALA A 68 -17.17 5.37 -5.21
C ALA A 68 -17.40 6.56 -4.26
N GLY A 69 -16.34 7.30 -3.90
CA GLY A 69 -16.43 8.47 -3.02
C GLY A 69 -16.68 8.13 -1.55
N GLN A 70 -16.34 6.91 -1.09
CA GLN A 70 -16.60 6.49 0.30
C GLN A 70 -15.64 7.09 1.34
N PHE A 71 -14.61 7.80 0.91
CA PHE A 71 -13.52 8.29 1.76
C PHE A 71 -13.12 9.74 1.45
N ASP A 72 -13.96 10.48 0.73
CA ASP A 72 -13.80 11.92 0.44
C ASP A 72 -14.45 12.79 1.53
#